data_AF-A0A963I573-F1
#
_entry.id   AF-A0A963I573-F1
#
_cell.length_a   1.000
_cell.length_b   1.000
_cell.length_c   1.000
_cell.angle_alpha   90.00
_cell.angle_beta   90.00
_cell.angle_gamma   90.00
#
_symmetry.space_group_name_H-M   'P 1'
#
loop_
_entity.id
_entity.type
_entity.pdbx_description
1 polymer ?
#
loop_
_entity_poly.entity_id
_entity_poly.type
_entity_poly.pdbx_seq_one_letter_code
_entity_poly.pdbx_strand_id
1 'polypeptide(L)'
;MKDHSTRRPTLGALSRLIRGAVLASAMVAGSSAMAIDDPEKPDLKFGFIKLTDMAPLAIAYEKGYFEEEGLFVTLEAQANWKVLLDRVISGELDGAHMLAGQPLGATIGYGTKA
;
A
#
# COMPACT_ATOMS: atom_id res chain seq x y z
N MET A 1 -11.76 75.25 4.81
CA MET A 1 -12.16 74.92 3.43
C MET A 1 -11.26 73.78 2.97
N LYS A 2 -11.85 72.64 2.61
CA LYS A 2 -11.16 71.37 2.29
C LYS A 2 -10.44 71.46 0.94
N ASP A 3 -9.22 70.93 0.83
CA ASP A 3 -8.73 70.32 -0.40
C ASP A 3 -7.96 69.04 -0.05
N HIS A 4 -8.35 67.98 -0.73
CA HIS A 4 -8.09 66.57 -0.49
C HIS A 4 -7.23 66.08 -1.65
N SER A 5 -5.90 66.17 -1.51
CA SER A 5 -4.98 65.61 -2.50
C SER A 5 -4.71 64.13 -2.19
N THR A 6 -5.53 63.28 -2.78
CA THR A 6 -5.48 61.81 -2.73
C THR A 6 -4.21 61.30 -3.41
N ARG A 7 -3.29 60.70 -2.64
CA ARG A 7 -2.14 59.96 -3.19
C ARG A 7 -2.64 58.67 -3.85
N ARG A 8 -2.55 58.57 -5.18
CA ARG A 8 -2.86 57.32 -5.91
C ARG A 8 -1.73 56.30 -5.69
N PRO A 9 -2.01 55.08 -5.22
CA PRO A 9 -0.98 54.04 -5.12
C PRO A 9 -0.58 53.57 -6.53
N THR A 10 0.73 53.42 -6.75
CA THR A 10 1.32 53.09 -8.05
C THR A 10 1.04 51.63 -8.43
N LEU A 11 0.73 51.42 -9.71
CA LEU A 11 0.28 50.15 -10.32
C LEU A 11 1.19 48.92 -10.07
N GLY A 12 2.44 49.13 -9.64
CA GLY A 12 3.44 48.07 -9.43
C GLY A 12 3.30 47.28 -8.13
N ALA A 13 2.59 47.81 -7.12
CA ALA A 13 2.40 47.10 -5.86
C ALA A 13 1.40 45.94 -5.98
N LEU A 14 0.42 46.06 -6.88
CA LEU A 14 -0.65 45.08 -7.08
C LEU A 14 -0.16 43.83 -7.84
N SER A 15 0.79 43.98 -8.79
CA SER A 15 1.31 42.86 -9.59
C SER A 15 2.25 41.93 -8.84
N ARG A 16 2.94 42.43 -7.79
CA ARG A 16 3.82 41.63 -6.92
C ARG A 16 3.03 40.72 -5.97
N LEU A 17 1.87 41.16 -5.51
CA LEU A 17 0.97 40.36 -4.66
C LEU A 17 0.33 39.20 -5.45
N ILE A 18 -0.04 39.42 -6.71
CA ILE A 18 -0.66 38.38 -7.55
C ILE A 18 0.37 37.29 -7.92
N ARG A 19 1.63 37.65 -8.22
CA ARG A 19 2.69 36.66 -8.52
C ARG A 19 3.08 35.80 -7.31
N GLY A 20 3.05 36.35 -6.09
CA GLY A 20 3.31 35.58 -4.87
C GLY A 20 2.21 34.56 -4.56
N ALA A 21 0.95 34.89 -4.84
CA ALA A 21 -0.18 34.01 -4.59
C ALA A 21 -0.27 32.81 -5.56
N VAL A 22 0.18 32.98 -6.81
CA VAL A 22 0.18 31.88 -7.81
C VAL A 22 1.25 30.82 -7.51
N LEU A 23 2.42 31.21 -6.99
CA LEU A 23 3.46 30.27 -6.55
C LEU A 23 3.06 29.49 -5.29
N ALA A 24 2.26 30.09 -4.40
CA ALA A 24 1.75 29.40 -3.20
C ALA A 24 0.66 28.36 -3.52
N SER A 25 -0.16 28.61 -4.55
CA SER A 25 -1.24 27.66 -4.94
C SER A 25 -0.72 26.42 -5.66
N ALA A 26 0.48 26.46 -6.25
CA ALA A 26 1.11 25.31 -6.89
C ALA A 26 1.63 24.26 -5.88
N MET A 27 1.80 24.62 -4.60
CA MET A 27 2.32 23.72 -3.56
C MET A 27 1.24 22.88 -2.87
N VAL A 28 -0.05 23.17 -3.08
CA VAL A 28 -1.18 22.47 -2.42
C VAL A 28 -1.89 21.47 -3.35
N ALA A 29 -1.63 21.52 -4.66
CA ALA A 29 -2.34 20.69 -5.65
C ALA A 29 -1.81 19.25 -5.82
N GLY A 30 -0.88 18.80 -4.96
CA GLY A 30 -0.13 17.55 -5.17
C GLY A 30 -0.51 16.34 -4.31
N SER A 31 -1.32 16.49 -3.26
CA SER A 31 -1.67 15.36 -2.38
C SER A 31 -3.00 14.74 -2.78
N SER A 32 -2.98 13.93 -3.84
CA SER A 32 -3.96 12.86 -3.99
C SER A 32 -3.65 11.83 -2.91
N ALA A 33 -4.24 11.97 -1.72
CA ALA A 33 -4.32 10.85 -0.79
C ALA A 33 -5.08 9.75 -1.53
N MET A 34 -4.36 8.69 -1.94
CA MET A 34 -5.01 7.49 -2.44
C MET A 34 -5.92 7.00 -1.32
N ALA A 35 -7.23 7.07 -1.52
CA ALA A 35 -8.16 6.41 -0.63
C ALA A 35 -7.86 4.92 -0.73
N ILE A 36 -7.29 4.35 0.34
CA ILE A 36 -7.21 2.90 0.51
C ILE A 36 -8.64 2.51 0.89
N ASP A 37 -9.37 1.90 -0.04
CA ASP A 37 -10.65 1.27 0.26
C ASP A 37 -10.40 0.11 1.25
N ASP A 38 -11.42 -0.22 2.05
CA ASP A 38 -11.33 -1.32 3.01
C ASP A 38 -11.04 -2.66 2.27
N PRO A 39 -10.19 -3.55 2.82
CA PRO A 39 -9.91 -4.85 2.21
C PRO A 39 -11.18 -5.68 2.00
N GLU A 40 -11.32 -6.34 0.84
CA GLU A 40 -12.49 -7.20 0.58
C GLU A 40 -12.54 -8.41 1.52
N LYS A 41 -11.39 -8.84 2.03
CA LYS A 41 -11.24 -9.91 3.01
C LYS A 41 -10.17 -9.54 4.05
N PRO A 42 -10.57 -9.13 5.27
CA PRO A 42 -9.62 -8.69 6.29
C PRO A 42 -8.93 -9.87 7.00
N ASP A 43 -9.63 -10.98 7.25
CA ASP A 43 -9.07 -12.16 7.91
C ASP A 43 -8.38 -13.10 6.91
N LEU A 44 -7.08 -13.32 7.07
CA LEU A 44 -6.28 -14.13 6.15
C LEU A 44 -5.48 -15.22 6.88
N LYS A 45 -5.36 -16.40 6.29
CA LYS A 45 -4.48 -17.47 6.77
C LYS A 45 -3.34 -17.72 5.80
N PHE A 46 -2.12 -17.42 6.22
CA PHE A 46 -0.92 -17.61 5.41
C PHE A 46 -0.04 -18.78 5.86
N GLY A 47 0.40 -19.57 4.88
CA GLY A 47 1.36 -20.65 5.10
C GLY A 47 2.81 -20.20 4.98
N PHE A 48 3.72 -20.87 5.69
CA PHE A 48 5.16 -20.69 5.50
C PHE A 48 5.97 -21.97 5.81
N ILE A 49 7.18 -22.08 5.26
CA ILE A 49 8.17 -23.08 5.67
C ILE A 49 9.16 -22.43 6.64
N LYS A 50 9.62 -23.18 7.65
CA LYS A 50 10.56 -22.71 8.69
C LYS A 50 11.99 -22.57 8.15
N LEU A 51 12.18 -21.64 7.22
CA LEU A 51 13.45 -21.19 6.68
C LEU A 51 13.60 -19.67 6.92
N THR A 52 14.73 -19.08 6.56
CA THR A 52 15.01 -17.66 6.85
C THR A 52 14.35 -16.68 5.88
N ASP A 53 13.92 -17.14 4.71
CA ASP A 53 13.25 -16.38 3.66
C ASP A 53 11.80 -16.00 3.98
N MET A 54 11.16 -16.66 4.94
CA MET A 54 9.85 -16.26 5.50
C MET A 54 9.91 -14.97 6.32
N ALA A 55 11.10 -14.47 6.67
CA ALA A 55 11.29 -13.34 7.60
C ALA A 55 10.38 -12.13 7.33
N PRO A 56 10.10 -11.70 6.07
CA PRO A 56 9.17 -10.61 5.83
C PRO A 56 7.77 -10.84 6.40
N LEU A 57 7.23 -12.07 6.32
CA LEU A 57 5.91 -12.40 6.89
C LEU A 57 5.92 -12.32 8.42
N ALA A 58 6.96 -12.90 9.05
CA ALA A 58 7.08 -12.87 10.51
C ALA A 58 7.26 -11.44 11.03
N ILE A 59 8.10 -10.63 10.38
CA ILE A 59 8.29 -9.24 10.77
C ILE A 59 7.02 -8.42 10.55
N ALA A 60 6.31 -8.61 9.44
CA ALA A 60 5.05 -7.91 9.19
C ALA A 60 3.99 -8.24 10.26
N TYR A 61 3.91 -9.51 10.68
CA TYR A 61 3.05 -9.93 11.78
C TYR A 61 3.47 -9.32 13.13
N GLU A 62 4.75 -9.50 13.52
CA GLU A 62 5.26 -9.04 14.82
C GLU A 62 5.33 -7.50 14.96
N LYS A 63 5.41 -6.77 13.84
CA LYS A 63 5.43 -5.31 13.82
C LYS A 63 4.07 -4.68 13.58
N GLY A 64 3.02 -5.48 13.35
CA GLY A 64 1.67 -4.96 13.12
C GLY A 64 1.46 -4.35 11.73
N TYR A 65 2.37 -4.56 10.77
CA TYR A 65 2.22 -4.01 9.42
C TYR A 65 1.01 -4.56 8.67
N PHE A 66 0.54 -5.78 9.00
CA PHE A 66 -0.73 -6.27 8.46
C PHE A 66 -1.92 -5.49 9.02
N GLU A 67 -1.94 -5.24 10.33
CA GLU A 67 -3.04 -4.53 10.99
C GLU A 67 -3.11 -3.06 10.55
N GLU A 68 -1.97 -2.42 10.29
CA GLU A 68 -1.89 -1.06 9.72
C GLU A 68 -2.61 -0.96 8.35
N GLU A 69 -2.65 -2.06 7.61
CA GLU A 69 -3.34 -2.18 6.31
C GLU A 69 -4.74 -2.81 6.44
N GLY A 70 -5.26 -3.00 7.66
CA GLY A 70 -6.59 -3.58 7.91
C GLY A 70 -6.67 -5.10 7.74
N LEU A 71 -5.54 -5.81 7.76
CA LEU A 71 -5.46 -7.26 7.60
C LEU A 71 -5.17 -7.97 8.93
N PHE A 72 -5.99 -8.97 9.27
CA PHE A 72 -5.84 -9.85 10.42
C PHE A 72 -5.29 -11.21 9.98
N VAL A 73 -3.96 -11.34 10.01
CA VAL A 73 -3.27 -12.50 9.45
C VAL A 73 -2.99 -13.57 10.51
N THR A 74 -3.31 -14.83 10.22
CA THR A 74 -2.81 -16.00 10.96
C THR A 74 -1.68 -16.66 10.19
N LEU A 75 -0.50 -16.82 10.80
CA LEU A 75 0.64 -17.53 10.21
C LEU A 75 0.68 -19.01 10.63
N GLU A 76 0.68 -19.92 9.66
CA GLU A 76 0.67 -21.36 9.89
C GLU A 76 1.87 -22.07 9.27
N ALA A 77 2.74 -22.65 10.10
CA ALA A 77 3.89 -23.40 9.62
C ALA A 77 3.47 -24.68 8.89
N GLN A 78 4.05 -24.92 7.71
CA GLN A 78 3.77 -26.07 6.86
C GLN A 78 4.89 -27.11 6.94
N ALA A 79 4.54 -28.38 6.74
CA ALA A 79 5.49 -29.49 6.86
C ALA A 79 6.48 -29.58 5.69
N ASN A 80 6.03 -29.23 4.47
CA ASN A 80 6.84 -29.23 3.25
C ASN A 80 6.15 -28.44 2.14
N TRP A 81 6.88 -28.20 1.05
CA TRP A 81 6.42 -27.41 -0.10
C TRP A 81 5.20 -27.98 -0.82
N LYS A 82 5.06 -29.31 -0.90
CA LYS A 82 3.91 -29.94 -1.55
C LYS A 82 2.63 -29.67 -0.75
N VAL A 83 2.66 -29.94 0.56
CA VAL A 83 1.52 -29.69 1.45
C VAL A 83 1.13 -28.21 1.43
N LEU A 84 2.12 -27.30 1.46
CA LEU A 84 1.87 -25.87 1.40
C LEU A 84 1.14 -25.46 0.10
N LEU A 85 1.62 -25.91 -1.07
CA LEU A 85 0.99 -25.62 -2.35
C LEU A 85 -0.42 -26.22 -2.45
N ASP A 86 -0.58 -27.50 -2.10
CA ASP A 86 -1.86 -28.20 -2.17
C ASP A 86 -2.92 -27.48 -1.29
N ARG A 87 -2.53 -26.95 -0.12
CA ARG A 87 -3.43 -26.22 0.79
C ARG A 87 -3.75 -24.80 0.35
N VAL A 88 -2.89 -24.15 -0.43
CA VAL A 88 -3.23 -22.88 -1.08
C VAL A 88 -4.19 -23.12 -2.25
N ILE A 89 -3.96 -24.17 -3.06
CA ILE A 89 -4.87 -24.54 -4.15
C ILE A 89 -6.25 -24.95 -3.61
N SER A 90 -6.31 -25.68 -2.49
CA SER A 90 -7.58 -26.07 -1.87
C SER A 90 -8.32 -24.92 -1.16
N GLY A 91 -7.68 -23.76 -1.01
CA GLY A 91 -8.21 -22.61 -0.26
C GLY A 91 -8.21 -22.79 1.26
N GLU A 92 -7.57 -23.83 1.79
CA GLU A 92 -7.32 -23.94 3.22
C GLU A 92 -6.39 -22.83 3.72
N LEU A 93 -5.45 -22.39 2.88
CA LEU A 93 -4.60 -21.22 3.07
C LEU A 93 -4.96 -20.18 2.01
N ASP A 94 -5.08 -18.92 2.41
CA ASP A 94 -5.35 -17.81 1.50
C ASP A 94 -4.12 -17.42 0.67
N GLY A 95 -2.94 -17.79 1.14
CA GLY A 95 -1.67 -17.53 0.49
C GLY A 95 -0.51 -18.11 1.27
N ALA A 96 0.69 -17.98 0.74
CA ALA A 96 1.90 -18.39 1.42
C ALA A 96 3.15 -17.76 0.79
N HIS A 97 4.24 -17.69 1.55
CA HIS A 97 5.56 -17.58 0.94
C HIS A 97 5.87 -18.88 0.19
N MET A 98 6.32 -18.76 -1.06
CA MET A 98 6.50 -19.90 -1.96
C MET A 98 7.77 -19.77 -2.79
N LEU A 99 8.28 -20.91 -3.27
CA LEU A 99 9.26 -20.93 -4.35
C LEU A 99 8.59 -20.42 -5.63
N ALA A 100 9.23 -19.50 -6.37
CA ALA A 100 8.65 -18.86 -7.54
C ALA A 100 8.10 -19.85 -8.59
N GLY A 101 8.72 -21.02 -8.74
CA GLY A 101 8.28 -22.06 -9.68
C GLY A 101 6.97 -22.74 -9.31
N GLN A 102 6.55 -22.74 -8.03
CA GLN A 102 5.32 -23.41 -7.58
C GLN A 102 4.04 -22.79 -8.16
N PRO A 103 3.76 -21.49 -7.98
CA PRO A 103 2.55 -20.89 -8.53
C PRO A 103 2.56 -20.88 -10.07
N LEU A 104 3.73 -20.69 -10.68
CA LEU A 104 3.89 -20.71 -12.13
C LEU A 104 3.58 -22.10 -12.70
N GLY A 105 4.20 -23.14 -12.13
CA GLY A 105 3.97 -24.53 -12.53
C GLY A 105 2.52 -24.95 -12.33
N ALA A 106 1.93 -24.60 -11.18
CA ALA A 106 0.56 -24.96 -10.87
C ALA A 106 -0.47 -24.36 -11.84
N THR A 107 -0.27 -23.10 -12.22
CA THR A 107 -1.13 -22.39 -13.18
C THR A 107 -1.09 -23.02 -14.57
N ILE A 108 0.06 -23.53 -15.01
CA ILE A 108 0.22 -24.20 -16.32
C ILE A 108 -0.01 -25.71 -16.27
N GLY A 109 -0.35 -26.28 -15.11
CA GLY A 109 -0.60 -27.71 -14.93
C GLY A 109 0.64 -28.59 -14.84
N TYR A 110 1.81 -28.02 -14.53
CA TYR A 110 3.06 -28.76 -14.30
C TYR A 110 3.28 -29.01 -12.80
N GLY A 111 3.35 -30.29 -12.39
CA GLY A 111 3.42 -30.68 -10.98
C GLY A 111 2.03 -30.89 -10.37
N THR A 112 1.65 -30.08 -9.37
CA THR A 112 0.28 -30.02 -8.85
C THR A 112 -0.49 -28.96 -9.65
N LYS A 113 -1.69 -29.29 -10.16
CA LYS A 113 -2.53 -28.37 -10.92
C LYS A 113 -3.42 -27.51 -9.99
N ALA A 114 -3.48 -26.20 -10.25
CA ALA A 114 -4.41 -25.26 -9.62
C ALA A 114 -5.83 -25.36 -10.22
#